data_AF-A0A563DSM6-F1
#
_entry.id   AF-A0A563DSM6-F1
#
_cell.length_a   1.000
_cell.length_b   1.000
_cell.length_c   1.000
_cell.angle_alpha   90.00
_cell.angle_beta   90.00
_cell.angle_gamma   90.00
#
_symmetry.space_group_name_H-M   'P 1'
#
loop_
_entity.id
_entity.type
_entity.pdbx_description
1 polymer ?
#
loop_
_entity_poly.entity_id
_entity_poly.type
_entity_poly.pdbx_seq_one_letter_code
_entity_poly.pdbx_strand_id
1 'polypeptide(L)'
;MSPRLDERAVAAQTALIDIVRLKLDVSRVTLRLLRDGSINLVAESIAAGVKSMRSGTQEDASRFPTYQYLQDTRDVLVQNDLRDGEIRPPQSLIDEYGTLAQMLAPVIVHHTLVGVISVHQVGRPREWSHGDIGTLKTAATAIGLLEALLAPSVP
;
A
#
# COMPACT_ATOMS: atom_id res chain seq x y z
N MET A 1 9.35 -19.10 13.20
CA MET A 1 8.86 -17.93 13.94
C MET A 1 7.81 -18.39 14.95
N SER A 2 7.67 -17.76 16.12
CA SER A 2 6.64 -18.16 17.09
C SER A 2 5.29 -17.54 16.69
N PRO A 3 4.15 -18.25 16.82
CA PRO A 3 2.82 -17.72 16.47
C PRO A 3 2.50 -16.35 17.09
N ARG A 4 3.00 -16.09 18.30
CA ARG A 4 2.81 -14.80 18.99
C ARG A 4 3.55 -13.62 18.35
N LEU A 5 4.66 -13.86 17.65
CA LEU A 5 5.41 -12.83 16.94
C LEU A 5 4.67 -12.42 15.65
N ASP A 6 4.09 -13.40 14.96
CA ASP A 6 3.30 -13.16 13.74
C ASP A 6 2.04 -12.36 14.06
N GLU A 7 1.31 -12.70 15.13
CA GLU A 7 0.14 -11.94 15.58
C GLU A 7 0.47 -10.49 15.93
N ARG A 8 1.60 -10.26 16.63
CA ARG A 8 2.06 -8.91 16.97
C ARG A 8 2.45 -8.09 15.74
N ALA A 9 3.09 -8.73 14.76
CA ALA A 9 3.43 -8.09 13.49
C ALA A 9 2.17 -7.65 12.74
N VAL A 10 1.20 -8.54 12.59
CA VAL A 10 -0.08 -8.23 11.93
C VAL A 10 -0.81 -7.09 12.65
N ALA A 11 -0.84 -7.10 13.98
CA ALA A 11 -1.44 -6.02 14.77
C ALA A 11 -0.72 -4.68 14.54
N ALA A 12 0.62 -4.67 14.53
CA ALA A 12 1.41 -3.47 14.30
C ALA A 12 1.23 -2.92 12.87
N GLN A 13 1.24 -3.78 11.86
CA GLN A 13 0.96 -3.40 10.47
C GLN A 13 -0.42 -2.77 10.33
N THR A 14 -1.44 -3.39 10.94
CA THR A 14 -2.83 -2.91 10.92
C THR A 14 -2.93 -1.54 11.59
N ALA A 15 -2.39 -1.40 12.80
CA ALA A 15 -2.40 -0.12 13.52
C ALA A 15 -1.70 1.00 12.73
N LEU A 16 -0.60 0.69 12.05
CA LEU A 16 0.12 1.68 11.26
C LEU A 16 -0.70 2.17 10.05
N ILE A 17 -1.33 1.27 9.30
CA ILE A 17 -2.16 1.69 8.16
C ILE A 17 -3.42 2.44 8.62
N ASP A 18 -3.96 2.14 9.81
CA ASP A 18 -5.05 2.90 10.42
C ASP A 18 -4.61 4.33 10.76
N ILE A 19 -3.43 4.48 11.36
CA ILE A 19 -2.85 5.80 11.65
C ILE A 19 -2.66 6.60 10.36
N VAL A 20 -2.14 5.98 9.29
CA VAL A 20 -1.99 6.64 7.99
C VAL A 20 -3.35 7.07 7.44
N ARG A 21 -4.36 6.19 7.47
CA ARG A 21 -5.70 6.49 6.95
C ARG A 21 -6.31 7.68 7.67
N LEU A 22 -6.24 7.68 9.00
CA LEU A 22 -6.81 8.73 9.86
C LEU A 22 -6.04 10.05 9.71
N LYS A 23 -4.70 10.00 9.71
CA LYS A 23 -3.85 11.19 9.60
C LYS A 23 -4.01 11.90 8.25
N LEU A 24 -4.13 11.13 7.17
CA LEU A 24 -4.29 11.67 5.82
C LEU A 24 -5.75 11.97 5.47
N ASP A 25 -6.71 11.56 6.31
CA ASP A 25 -8.15 11.63 6.03
C ASP A 25 -8.48 11.09 4.62
N VAL A 26 -8.13 9.82 4.39
CA VAL A 26 -8.34 9.13 3.12
C VAL A 26 -9.32 7.98 3.23
N SER A 27 -9.89 7.58 2.10
CA SER A 27 -10.94 6.56 2.04
C SER A 27 -10.44 5.17 2.38
N ARG A 28 -9.24 4.80 1.91
CA ARG A 28 -8.67 3.47 2.13
C ARG A 28 -7.15 3.50 2.13
N VAL A 29 -6.53 2.69 2.99
CA VAL A 29 -5.10 2.36 2.96
C VAL A 29 -4.96 0.85 2.87
N THR A 30 -4.12 0.37 1.96
CA THR A 30 -3.81 -1.06 1.82
C THR A 30 -2.33 -1.29 2.02
N LEU A 31 -2.01 -2.37 2.72
CA LEU A 31 -0.67 -2.94 2.72
C LEU A 31 -0.69 -4.24 1.92
N ARG A 32 0.14 -4.30 0.88
CA ARG A 32 0.42 -5.53 0.15
C ARG A 32 1.87 -5.95 0.36
N LEU A 33 2.11 -7.23 0.59
CA LEU A 33 3.45 -7.77 0.84
C LEU A 33 3.68 -9.03 0.00
N LEU A 34 4.94 -9.30 -0.31
CA LEU A 34 5.37 -10.53 -0.94
C LEU A 34 5.09 -11.70 0.00
N ARG A 35 4.14 -12.56 -0.39
CA ARG A 35 3.76 -13.79 0.30
C ARG A 35 3.48 -14.84 -0.77
N ASP A 36 4.05 -16.04 -0.59
CA ASP A 36 3.87 -17.16 -1.52
C ASP A 36 4.18 -16.81 -3.00
N GLY A 37 5.17 -15.92 -3.19
CA GLY A 37 5.64 -15.49 -4.52
C GLY A 37 4.80 -14.40 -5.20
N SER A 38 3.77 -13.87 -4.56
CA SER A 38 2.91 -12.79 -5.11
C SER A 38 2.78 -11.61 -4.14
N ILE A 39 2.46 -10.41 -4.66
CA ILE A 39 2.25 -9.21 -3.85
C ILE A 39 0.77 -9.13 -3.43
N ASN A 40 0.48 -9.72 -2.27
CA ASN A 40 -0.88 -9.98 -1.79
C ASN A 40 -1.36 -8.97 -0.75
N LEU A 41 -2.66 -8.72 -0.69
CA LEU A 41 -3.30 -7.84 0.30
C LEU A 41 -3.28 -8.46 1.71
N VAL A 42 -2.35 -7.98 2.55
CA VAL A 42 -2.17 -8.49 3.92
C VAL A 42 -2.95 -7.68 4.95
N ALA A 43 -3.09 -6.37 4.78
CA ALA A 43 -3.84 -5.51 5.67
C ALA A 43 -4.57 -4.41 4.90
N GLU A 44 -5.73 -4.00 5.42
CA GLU A 44 -6.56 -2.97 4.82
C GLU A 44 -7.23 -2.15 5.92
N SER A 45 -7.19 -0.82 5.78
CA SER A 45 -7.92 0.14 6.60
C SER A 45 -8.88 0.90 5.71
N ILE A 46 -10.16 0.98 6.10
CA ILE A 46 -11.24 1.60 5.31
C ILE A 46 -12.04 2.60 6.14
N ALA A 47 -12.47 3.68 5.50
CA ALA A 47 -13.48 4.57 6.07
C ALA A 47 -14.89 3.93 5.99
N ALA A 48 -15.83 4.45 6.77
CA ALA A 48 -17.21 3.99 6.72
C ALA A 48 -17.81 4.17 5.30
N GLY A 49 -18.53 3.15 4.83
CA GLY A 49 -19.15 3.15 3.49
C GLY A 49 -18.19 2.88 2.33
N VAL A 50 -16.88 2.73 2.57
CA VAL A 50 -15.91 2.38 1.54
C VAL A 50 -15.89 0.87 1.33
N LYS A 51 -15.97 0.44 0.05
CA LYS A 51 -15.91 -0.98 -0.31
C LYS A 51 -14.50 -1.54 -0.03
N SER A 52 -14.45 -2.66 0.70
CA SER A 52 -13.22 -3.42 0.94
C SER A 52 -12.73 -4.08 -0.35
N MET A 53 -11.41 -4.06 -0.58
CA MET A 53 -10.78 -4.80 -1.67
C MET A 53 -10.69 -6.30 -1.39
N ARG A 54 -10.92 -6.74 -0.15
CA ARG A 54 -10.96 -8.18 0.18
C ARG A 54 -12.17 -8.90 -0.39
N SER A 55 -13.25 -8.18 -0.68
CA SER A 55 -14.48 -8.77 -1.23
C SER A 55 -14.48 -8.92 -2.75
N GLY A 56 -13.51 -8.32 -3.45
CA GLY A 56 -13.36 -8.46 -4.89
C GLY A 56 -12.26 -9.45 -5.28
N THR A 57 -11.99 -9.50 -6.59
CA THR A 57 -10.93 -10.35 -7.16
C THR A 57 -9.57 -9.91 -6.62
N GLN A 58 -8.81 -10.86 -6.06
CA GLN A 58 -7.46 -10.60 -5.61
C GLN A 58 -6.52 -10.64 -6.81
N GLU A 59 -5.99 -9.48 -7.18
CA GLU A 59 -5.01 -9.32 -8.25
C GLU A 59 -3.61 -9.17 -7.64
N ASP A 60 -2.61 -9.85 -8.22
CA ASP A 60 -1.21 -9.64 -7.85
C ASP A 60 -0.77 -8.25 -8.34
N ALA A 61 -0.40 -7.38 -7.39
CA ALA A 61 -0.02 -6.01 -7.69
C ALA A 61 1.21 -5.92 -8.60
N SER A 62 2.07 -6.94 -8.61
CA SER A 62 3.28 -6.99 -9.44
C SER A 62 3.00 -6.88 -10.95
N ARG A 63 1.78 -7.20 -11.37
CA ARG A 63 1.35 -7.24 -12.78
C ARG A 63 1.01 -5.87 -13.37
N PHE A 64 1.00 -4.81 -12.56
CA PHE A 64 0.53 -3.49 -13.00
C PHE A 64 1.69 -2.48 -13.16
N PRO A 65 1.57 -1.52 -14.11
CA PRO A 65 2.56 -0.47 -14.32
C PRO A 65 2.88 0.36 -13.06
N THR A 66 1.90 0.50 -12.16
CA THR A 66 2.09 1.19 -10.89
C THR A 66 3.14 0.50 -10.00
N TYR A 67 3.21 -0.84 -10.01
CA TYR A 67 4.24 -1.57 -9.29
C TYR A 67 5.60 -1.49 -9.99
N GLN A 68 5.62 -1.54 -11.33
CA GLN A 68 6.84 -1.39 -12.13
C GLN A 68 7.52 -0.03 -11.85
N TYR A 69 6.74 1.04 -11.79
CA TYR A 69 7.25 2.36 -11.38
C TYR A 69 7.98 2.29 -10.02
N LEU A 70 7.39 1.61 -9.03
CA LEU A 70 8.02 1.46 -7.71
C LEU A 70 9.29 0.62 -7.77
N GLN A 71 9.31 -0.42 -8.61
CA GLN A 71 10.47 -1.28 -8.83
C GLN A 71 11.64 -0.48 -9.42
N ASP A 72 11.36 0.38 -10.39
CA ASP A 72 12.35 1.13 -11.17
C ASP A 72 12.87 2.36 -10.43
N THR A 73 11.97 3.14 -9.82
CA THR A 73 12.31 4.44 -9.23
C THR A 73 12.66 4.35 -7.76
N ARG A 74 12.12 3.36 -7.04
CA ARG A 74 12.16 3.27 -5.58
C ARG A 74 11.61 4.51 -4.86
N ASP A 75 10.78 5.30 -5.53
CA ASP A 75 10.14 6.49 -4.96
C ASP A 75 8.61 6.33 -4.91
N VAL A 76 7.95 7.27 -4.24
CA VAL A 76 6.50 7.31 -4.15
C VAL A 76 5.91 7.63 -5.52
N LEU A 77 4.97 6.81 -5.97
CA LEU A 77 4.11 7.14 -7.08
C LEU A 77 2.98 8.02 -6.57
N VAL A 78 2.81 9.20 -7.16
CA VAL A 78 1.75 10.16 -6.81
C VAL A 78 0.85 10.32 -8.02
N GLN A 79 -0.46 10.12 -7.83
CA GLN A 79 -1.46 10.30 -8.88
C GLN A 79 -2.65 11.06 -8.32
N ASN A 80 -2.79 12.32 -8.74
CA ASN A 80 -3.83 13.23 -8.25
C ASN A 80 -5.20 12.94 -8.88
N ASP A 81 -5.21 12.42 -10.11
CA ASP A 81 -6.40 11.92 -10.81
C ASP A 81 -6.05 10.63 -11.57
N LEU A 82 -6.74 9.52 -11.31
CA LEU A 82 -6.48 8.24 -12.01
C LEU A 82 -7.01 8.21 -13.43
N ARG A 83 -7.89 9.15 -13.79
CA ARG A 83 -8.42 9.28 -15.15
C ARG A 83 -7.39 9.91 -16.08
N ASP A 84 -6.49 10.70 -15.52
CA ASP A 84 -5.49 11.48 -16.25
C ASP A 84 -4.07 11.13 -15.76
N GLY A 85 -3.38 10.25 -16.50
CA GLY A 85 -2.03 9.85 -16.15
C GLY A 85 -1.45 8.80 -17.09
N GLU A 86 -0.14 8.85 -17.30
CA GLU A 86 0.60 7.91 -18.17
C GLU A 86 0.68 6.51 -17.55
N ILE A 87 0.96 6.44 -16.25
CA ILE A 87 1.05 5.18 -15.51
C ILE A 87 -0.37 4.73 -15.14
N ARG A 88 -0.87 3.72 -15.85
CA ARG A 88 -2.25 3.24 -15.65
C ARG A 88 -2.35 2.27 -14.45
N PRO A 89 -3.23 2.55 -13.48
CA PRO A 89 -3.56 1.59 -12.42
C PRO A 89 -4.43 0.44 -12.97
N PRO A 90 -4.67 -0.62 -12.18
CA PRO A 90 -5.74 -1.58 -12.48
C PRO A 90 -7.05 -0.84 -12.73
N GLN A 91 -7.76 -1.18 -13.82
CA GLN A 91 -9.05 -0.53 -14.14
C GLN A 91 -10.11 -0.81 -13.05
N SER A 92 -10.05 -1.98 -12.41
CA SER A 92 -10.86 -2.36 -11.25
C SER A 92 -10.77 -1.33 -10.11
N LEU A 93 -9.61 -0.67 -9.94
CA LEU A 93 -9.39 0.34 -8.90
C LEU A 93 -10.34 1.54 -9.05
N ILE A 94 -10.68 1.90 -10.28
CA ILE A 94 -11.60 2.98 -10.64
C ILE A 94 -13.02 2.43 -10.68
N ASP A 95 -13.27 1.41 -11.49
CA ASP A 95 -14.62 0.96 -11.83
C ASP A 95 -15.33 0.27 -10.66
N GLU A 96 -14.62 -0.55 -9.90
CA GLU A 96 -15.20 -1.33 -8.80
C GLU A 96 -15.12 -0.58 -7.46
N TYR A 97 -14.02 0.16 -7.27
CA TYR A 97 -13.71 0.76 -5.97
C TYR A 97 -13.81 2.29 -5.94
N GLY A 98 -14.12 2.92 -7.07
CA GLY A 98 -14.36 4.37 -7.16
C GLY A 98 -13.15 5.23 -6.82
N THR A 99 -11.94 4.67 -6.88
CA THR A 99 -10.71 5.42 -6.55
C THR A 99 -10.43 6.42 -7.66
N LEU A 100 -10.25 7.69 -7.30
CA LEU A 100 -9.92 8.75 -8.25
C LEU A 100 -8.57 9.40 -7.96
N ALA A 101 -7.95 9.20 -6.81
CA ALA A 101 -6.56 9.60 -6.57
C ALA A 101 -5.84 8.57 -5.69
N GLN A 102 -4.52 8.45 -5.84
CA GLN A 102 -3.73 7.55 -5.00
C GLN A 102 -2.28 8.02 -4.82
N MET A 103 -1.65 7.50 -3.76
CA MET A 103 -0.20 7.40 -3.69
C MET A 103 0.21 5.98 -3.34
N LEU A 104 1.36 5.54 -3.85
CA LEU A 104 1.96 4.25 -3.50
C LEU A 104 3.39 4.49 -3.04
N ALA A 105 3.77 3.93 -1.89
CA ALA A 105 5.16 3.92 -1.45
C ALA A 105 5.73 2.51 -1.44
N PRO A 106 6.99 2.34 -1.86
CA PRO A 106 7.64 1.05 -1.86
C PRO A 106 8.03 0.64 -0.43
N VAL A 107 7.73 -0.60 -0.05
CA VAL A 107 8.26 -1.23 1.16
C VAL A 107 9.55 -1.96 0.78
N ILE A 108 10.69 -1.43 1.23
CA ILE A 108 12.02 -1.96 0.89
C ILE A 108 12.64 -2.66 2.09
N VAL A 109 13.16 -3.88 1.88
CA VAL A 109 13.98 -4.64 2.83
C VAL A 109 15.25 -5.09 2.13
N HIS A 110 16.43 -4.80 2.69
CA HIS A 110 17.73 -5.16 2.10
C HIS A 110 17.81 -4.87 0.58
N HIS A 111 17.40 -3.66 0.17
CA HIS A 111 17.34 -3.22 -1.24
C HIS A 111 16.34 -3.94 -2.16
N THR A 112 15.51 -4.83 -1.62
CA THR A 112 14.45 -5.52 -2.36
C THR A 112 13.10 -4.87 -2.11
N LEU A 113 12.30 -4.67 -3.16
CA LEU A 113 10.88 -4.30 -3.04
C LEU A 113 10.10 -5.53 -2.56
N VAL A 114 9.71 -5.53 -1.29
CA VAL A 114 8.99 -6.65 -0.66
C VAL A 114 7.50 -6.37 -0.48
N GLY A 115 7.04 -5.19 -0.88
CA GLY A 115 5.65 -4.82 -0.76
C GLY A 115 5.37 -3.37 -1.07
N VAL A 116 4.12 -2.97 -0.90
CA VAL A 116 3.62 -1.65 -1.24
C VAL A 116 2.59 -1.24 -0.20
N ILE A 117 2.71 -0.01 0.29
CA ILE A 117 1.62 0.68 0.98
C ILE A 117 0.96 1.64 -0.01
N SER A 118 -0.37 1.54 -0.16
CA SER A 118 -1.14 2.38 -1.07
C SER A 118 -2.21 3.14 -0.30
N VAL A 119 -2.38 4.42 -0.62
CA VAL A 119 -3.47 5.25 -0.12
C VAL A 119 -4.41 5.58 -1.27
N HIS A 120 -5.71 5.55 -1.02
CA HIS A 120 -6.75 5.73 -2.03
C HIS A 120 -7.75 6.79 -1.58
N GLN A 121 -7.99 7.77 -2.45
CA GLN A 121 -9.11 8.71 -2.34
C GLN A 121 -10.24 8.23 -3.25
N VAL A 122 -11.39 7.93 -2.66
CA VAL A 122 -12.60 7.53 -3.39
C VAL A 122 -13.44 8.76 -3.73
N GLY A 123 -14.03 8.76 -4.93
CA GLY A 123 -15.06 9.70 -5.35
C GLY A 123 -14.59 11.08 -5.79
N ARG A 124 -13.32 11.45 -5.58
CA ARG A 124 -12.76 12.72 -6.07
C ARG A 124 -11.24 12.66 -6.34
N PRO A 125 -10.74 13.44 -7.31
CA PRO A 125 -9.31 13.75 -7.40
C PRO A 125 -8.80 14.42 -6.12
N ARG A 126 -7.49 14.33 -5.88
CA ARG A 126 -6.85 14.95 -4.72
C ARG A 126 -5.40 15.28 -5.04
N GLU A 127 -5.05 16.55 -4.82
CA GLU A 127 -3.66 16.99 -4.79
C GLU A 127 -3.00 16.52 -3.48
N TRP A 128 -1.82 15.91 -3.60
CA TRP A 128 -1.06 15.41 -2.45
C TRP A 128 0.05 16.38 -2.08
N SER A 129 0.11 16.78 -0.81
CA SER A 129 1.16 17.65 -0.30
C SER A 129 2.45 16.88 -0.03
N HIS A 130 3.57 17.60 0.10
CA HIS A 130 4.83 17.01 0.58
C HIS A 130 4.69 16.33 1.95
N GLY A 131 3.80 16.84 2.82
CA GLY A 131 3.50 16.23 4.12
C GLY A 131 2.75 14.90 4.00
N ASP A 132 1.85 14.79 3.02
CA ASP A 132 1.15 13.53 2.74
C ASP A 132 2.12 12.47 2.22
N ILE A 133 2.97 12.85 1.25
CA ILE A 133 4.03 11.99 0.70
C ILE A 133 4.99 11.56 1.82
N GLY A 134 5.42 12.50 2.66
CA GLY A 134 6.32 12.23 3.79
C GLY A 134 5.71 11.25 4.80
N THR A 135 4.43 11.43 5.14
CA THR A 135 3.69 10.51 6.01
C THR A 135 3.69 9.09 5.44
N LEU A 136 3.42 8.94 4.14
CA LEU A 136 3.39 7.64 3.49
C LEU A 136 4.78 7.00 3.43
N LYS A 137 5.83 7.78 3.13
CA LYS A 137 7.23 7.31 3.16
C LYS A 137 7.61 6.78 4.54
N THR A 138 7.32 7.54 5.60
CA THR A 138 7.60 7.11 6.98
C THR A 138 6.89 5.81 7.33
N ALA A 139 5.63 5.66 6.94
CA ALA A 139 4.89 4.41 7.16
C ALA A 139 5.51 3.24 6.39
N ALA A 140 5.87 3.42 5.12
CA ALA A 140 6.53 2.39 4.32
C ALA A 140 7.87 1.94 4.93
N THR A 141 8.67 2.88 5.43
CA THR A 141 9.92 2.58 6.15
C THR A 141 9.66 1.78 7.43
N ALA A 142 8.66 2.16 8.23
CA ALA A 142 8.33 1.45 9.45
C ALA A 142 7.86 0.01 9.20
N ILE A 143 7.05 -0.22 8.14
CA ILE A 143 6.71 -1.58 7.69
C ILE A 143 7.97 -2.33 7.25
N GLY A 144 8.85 -1.71 6.47
CA GLY A 144 10.09 -2.36 6.01
C GLY A 144 10.97 -2.82 7.16
N LEU A 145 11.13 -1.99 8.20
CA LEU A 145 11.85 -2.36 9.42
C LEU A 145 11.19 -3.55 10.13
N LEU A 146 9.87 -3.56 10.23
CA LEU A 146 9.13 -4.69 10.82
C LEU A 146 9.32 -5.97 10.00
N GLU A 147 9.21 -5.91 8.68
CA GLU A 147 9.44 -7.06 7.80
C GLU A 147 10.87 -7.59 7.87
N ALA A 148 11.87 -6.71 8.01
CA ALA A 148 13.26 -7.11 8.17
C ALA A 148 13.49 -7.89 9.47
N LEU A 149 12.77 -7.57 10.55
CA LEU A 149 12.83 -8.31 11.82
C LEU A 149 12.15 -9.69 11.76
N LEU A 150 11.20 -9.86 10.85
CA LEU A 150 10.44 -11.10 10.65
C LEU A 150 11.10 -12.03 9.63
N ALA A 151 11.90 -11.48 8.73
CA ALA A 151 12.68 -12.27 7.79
C ALA A 151 13.60 -13.22 8.57
N PRO A 152 13.65 -14.52 8.21
CA PRO A 152 14.62 -15.42 8.82
C PRO A 152 16.02 -14.84 8.60
N SER A 153 16.85 -14.85 9.64
CA SER A 153 18.25 -14.49 9.54
C SER A 153 18.85 -15.26 8.36
N VAL A 154 19.34 -14.56 7.34
CA VAL A 154 20.18 -15.20 6.32
C VAL A 154 21.42 -15.69 7.08
N PRO A 155 21.71 -17.01 7.09
CA PRO A 155 22.91 -17.53 7.75
C PRO A 155 24.19 -16.98 7.12
#